data_AF-A0A2N0ZVH8-F1
#
_entry.id   AF-A0A2N0ZVH8-F1
#
_cell.length_a   1.000
_cell.length_b   1.000
_cell.length_c   1.000
_cell.angle_alpha   90.00
_cell.angle_beta   90.00
_cell.angle_gamma   90.00
#
_symmetry.space_group_name_H-M   'P 1'
#
loop_
_entity.id
_entity.type
_entity.pdbx_description
1 polymer ?
#
loop_
_entity_poly.entity_id
_entity_poly.type
_entity_poly.pdbx_seq_one_letter_code
_entity_poly.pdbx_strand_id
1 'polypeptide(L)'
;MSSLVKPVKDVTYTPDRVGYIRAVSRQESSSDLRYSYTYKGKNKEGGYVDNPASVRRLNPWDYVGLFQFSEIALEDVGCYKKDKTRNGEHQDWGNKKDKYWTNKYGASSFDVFRNSGEIQLKAIQYWIDRLCNYMRNINANEFYGKTITEAKDLDPFEVTESGVIAARHLKGDDAVVDFLTSNGKINKVDGNKTSVGKYMSLFAHYNIQTCCKRKIYVKIVDDKKVGIANKEVEISSEYKGTFNLGKIVVTHKTDKDGNLPVIVRHPKAKIQLKIDGKLVEAIVQKSDQVQGYEIVYLGKHNYSSKLSEHEKLEATKESKDTDSSTNSVEPIGSNQHSEGSDNNEKIDEVTFNIKLVEADTGKPLPKATYHLEYKNNIKPHRTDSSGIESGIKADISQSISVYLDDDGGKKQSIYSMAFPVTGDLNGQTKVLKVPVVTLQLIFIDKNKKPVPNYEFKTVYRGRTSEIRKANARGIATVKALAGQQLKVIHVAANKFTSRTYATTNSGERNCSHR
;
A
#
# COMPACT_ATOMS: atom_id res chain seq x y z
N MET A 1 1.27 -28.87 -3.02
CA MET A 1 0.91 -27.56 -3.58
C MET A 1 2.11 -26.64 -3.43
N SER A 2 2.60 -26.08 -4.53
CA SER A 2 3.74 -25.15 -4.47
C SER A 2 3.30 -23.90 -3.71
N SER A 3 3.92 -23.65 -2.56
CA SER A 3 3.92 -22.34 -1.93
C SER A 3 4.29 -21.28 -2.98
N LEU A 4 3.62 -20.12 -2.96
CA LEU A 4 3.94 -18.98 -3.84
C LEU A 4 5.37 -18.46 -3.64
N VAL A 5 5.94 -18.71 -2.46
CA VAL A 5 7.34 -18.42 -2.12
C VAL A 5 8.20 -19.68 -2.14
N LYS A 6 9.44 -19.57 -2.61
CA LYS A 6 10.37 -20.71 -2.67
C LYS A 6 10.90 -21.07 -1.27
N PRO A 7 11.11 -22.36 -0.97
CA PRO A 7 11.82 -22.76 0.24
C PRO A 7 13.25 -22.22 0.26
N VAL A 8 13.73 -21.81 1.44
CA VAL A 8 15.11 -21.38 1.67
C VAL A 8 15.79 -22.37 2.59
N LYS A 9 16.80 -23.09 2.08
CA LYS A 9 17.49 -24.17 2.80
C LYS A 9 16.48 -25.14 3.45
N ASP A 10 15.59 -25.63 2.58
CA ASP A 10 14.54 -26.62 2.88
C ASP A 10 13.41 -26.15 3.80
N VAL A 11 13.35 -24.85 4.12
CA VAL A 11 12.31 -24.27 4.96
C VAL A 11 11.45 -23.29 4.16
N THR A 12 10.14 -23.50 4.18
CA THR A 12 9.16 -22.57 3.61
C THR A 12 8.65 -21.60 4.68
N TYR A 13 8.58 -20.32 4.35
CA TYR A 13 8.12 -19.26 5.24
C TYR A 13 6.76 -18.72 4.81
N THR A 14 6.09 -18.00 5.71
CA THR A 14 4.85 -17.27 5.39
C THR A 14 5.14 -16.21 4.31
N PRO A 15 4.23 -15.98 3.35
CA PRO A 15 4.46 -15.05 2.23
C PRO A 15 4.33 -13.56 2.63
N ASP A 16 4.57 -13.22 3.90
CA ASP A 16 4.47 -11.89 4.47
C ASP A 16 5.84 -11.30 4.79
N ARG A 17 5.88 -10.07 5.32
CA ARG A 17 7.14 -9.39 5.65
C ARG A 17 7.95 -10.15 6.69
N VAL A 18 7.28 -10.76 7.68
CA VAL A 18 7.95 -11.53 8.73
C VAL A 18 8.62 -12.76 8.12
N GLY A 19 7.93 -13.50 7.27
CA GLY A 19 8.49 -14.64 6.56
C GLY A 19 9.62 -14.25 5.62
N TYR A 20 9.53 -13.10 4.93
CA TYR A 20 10.63 -12.57 4.12
C TYR A 20 11.90 -12.35 4.97
N ILE A 21 11.78 -11.67 6.11
CA ILE A 21 12.91 -11.41 7.01
C ILE A 21 13.50 -12.74 7.52
N ARG A 22 12.65 -13.69 7.92
CA ARG A 22 13.09 -15.02 8.36
C ARG A 22 13.83 -15.78 7.26
N ALA A 23 13.32 -15.73 6.03
CA ALA A 23 13.91 -16.36 4.86
C ALA A 23 15.28 -15.76 4.54
N VAL A 24 15.41 -14.42 4.52
CA VAL A 24 16.70 -13.75 4.31
C VAL A 24 17.68 -14.18 5.41
N SER A 25 17.26 -14.16 6.68
CA SER A 25 18.14 -14.56 7.77
C SER A 25 18.63 -16.01 7.66
N ARG A 26 17.74 -16.93 7.26
CA ARG A 26 18.08 -18.34 7.00
C ARG A 26 19.10 -18.45 5.87
N GLN A 27 18.91 -17.70 4.79
CA GLN A 27 19.86 -17.71 3.67
C GLN A 27 21.23 -17.21 4.10
N GLU A 28 21.28 -16.08 4.82
CA GLU A 28 22.51 -15.37 5.19
C GLU A 28 23.30 -16.06 6.33
N SER A 29 22.60 -16.64 7.32
CA SER A 29 23.23 -17.11 8.56
C SER A 29 22.87 -18.54 8.97
N SER A 30 22.01 -19.21 8.19
CA SER A 30 21.39 -20.50 8.53
C SER A 30 20.53 -20.49 9.80
N SER A 31 20.14 -19.32 10.31
CA SER A 31 19.20 -19.20 11.44
C SER A 31 17.83 -19.78 11.09
N ASP A 32 17.02 -20.11 12.09
CA ASP A 32 15.60 -20.38 11.93
C ASP A 32 14.79 -19.52 12.90
N LEU A 33 14.41 -18.34 12.43
CA LEU A 33 13.72 -17.32 13.23
C LEU A 33 12.21 -17.57 13.37
N ARG A 34 11.74 -18.78 13.08
CA ARG A 34 10.46 -19.30 13.62
C ARG A 34 10.58 -19.57 15.12
N TYR A 35 11.81 -19.74 15.62
CA TYR A 35 12.16 -19.88 17.02
C TYR A 35 12.85 -18.62 17.55
N SER A 36 12.98 -18.50 18.88
CA SER A 36 13.67 -17.37 19.50
C SER A 36 15.15 -17.30 19.11
N TYR A 37 15.77 -16.13 19.30
CA TYR A 37 17.21 -15.94 19.08
C TYR A 37 18.10 -16.77 20.00
N THR A 38 17.54 -17.27 21.11
CA THR A 38 18.24 -18.11 22.08
C THR A 38 18.07 -19.61 21.81
N TYR A 39 17.25 -19.98 20.82
CA TYR A 39 16.94 -21.37 20.53
C TYR A 39 18.10 -22.16 19.94
N LYS A 40 18.32 -23.36 20.48
CA LYS A 40 19.26 -24.36 19.99
C LYS A 40 18.61 -25.74 20.04
N GLY A 41 18.50 -26.41 18.89
CA GLY A 41 17.79 -27.69 18.80
C GLY A 41 17.38 -28.06 17.37
N LYS A 42 16.63 -29.15 17.22
CA LYS A 42 16.07 -29.54 15.92
C LYS A 42 14.87 -28.67 15.55
N ASN A 43 14.72 -28.31 14.29
CA ASN A 43 13.50 -27.67 13.77
C ASN A 43 12.47 -28.72 13.34
N LYS A 44 11.33 -28.26 12.79
CA LYS A 44 10.20 -29.12 12.37
C LYS A 44 10.60 -30.08 11.25
N GLU A 45 11.58 -29.70 10.45
CA GLU A 45 12.15 -30.46 9.34
C GLU A 45 13.31 -31.38 9.79
N GLY A 46 13.59 -31.46 11.09
CA GLY A 46 14.62 -32.33 11.68
C GLY A 46 16.05 -31.78 11.59
N GLY A 47 16.26 -30.64 10.94
CA GLY A 47 17.55 -29.97 10.83
C GLY A 47 17.96 -29.28 12.14
N TYR A 48 19.25 -29.30 12.46
CA TYR A 48 19.77 -28.64 13.65
C TYR A 48 19.87 -27.12 13.44
N VAL A 49 19.40 -26.37 14.43
CA VAL A 49 19.39 -24.91 14.47
C VAL A 49 20.18 -24.45 15.69
N ASP A 50 21.05 -23.46 15.49
CA ASP A 50 21.76 -22.74 16.54
C ASP A 50 21.63 -21.23 16.27
N ASN A 51 20.47 -20.67 16.65
CA ASN A 51 20.20 -19.25 16.49
C ASN A 51 21.21 -18.35 17.24
N PRO A 52 21.67 -18.69 18.46
CA PRO A 52 22.72 -17.94 19.13
C PRO A 52 24.01 -17.84 18.31
N ALA A 53 24.44 -18.93 17.68
CA ALA A 53 25.60 -18.93 16.80
C ALA A 53 25.37 -18.07 15.55
N SER A 54 24.17 -18.12 14.96
CA SER A 54 23.81 -17.27 13.82
C SER A 54 23.78 -15.77 14.16
N VAL A 55 23.27 -15.39 15.34
CA VAL A 55 23.29 -14.00 15.84
C VAL A 55 24.72 -13.46 15.93
N ARG A 56 25.65 -14.29 16.42
CA ARG A 56 27.07 -13.95 16.56
C ARG A 56 27.91 -14.23 15.32
N ARG A 57 27.33 -14.63 14.19
CA ARG A 57 28.12 -15.08 13.02
C ARG A 57 28.92 -13.92 12.43
N LEU A 58 30.16 -14.20 12.04
CA LEU A 58 30.91 -13.41 11.05
C LEU A 58 31.22 -14.31 9.86
N ASN A 59 31.06 -13.81 8.65
CA ASN A 59 31.63 -14.48 7.48
C ASN A 59 33.14 -14.13 7.33
N PRO A 60 33.86 -14.75 6.38
CA PRO A 60 35.28 -14.46 6.18
C PRO A 60 35.63 -13.01 5.83
N TRP A 61 34.64 -12.19 5.46
CA TRP A 61 34.80 -10.76 5.17
C TRP A 61 34.22 -9.86 6.28
N ASP A 62 33.98 -10.43 7.46
CA ASP A 62 33.54 -9.75 8.68
C ASP A 62 32.13 -9.11 8.63
N TYR A 63 31.26 -9.58 7.73
CA TYR A 63 29.84 -9.22 7.76
C TYR A 63 29.14 -9.91 8.94
N VAL A 64 28.27 -9.17 9.63
CA VAL A 64 27.84 -9.54 10.99
C VAL A 64 26.39 -10.03 11.08
N GLY A 65 26.22 -11.13 11.79
CA GLY A 65 24.98 -11.60 12.39
C GLY A 65 23.97 -12.23 11.44
N LEU A 66 22.71 -12.19 11.85
CA LEU A 66 21.57 -12.86 11.23
C LEU A 66 21.37 -12.53 9.76
N PHE A 67 21.75 -11.32 9.35
CA PHE A 67 21.53 -10.76 8.02
C PHE A 67 22.83 -10.35 7.33
N GLN A 68 23.98 -10.76 7.91
CA GLN A 68 25.31 -10.46 7.36
C GLN A 68 25.43 -8.98 6.99
N PHE A 69 25.25 -8.09 7.97
CA PHE A 69 25.33 -6.65 7.75
C PHE A 69 26.76 -6.20 7.45
N SER A 70 26.89 -5.24 6.53
CA SER A 70 28.12 -4.45 6.33
C SER A 70 28.09 -3.15 7.13
N GLU A 71 29.24 -2.50 7.24
CA GLU A 71 29.36 -1.13 7.75
C GLU A 71 28.47 -0.17 6.96
N ILE A 72 28.49 -0.23 5.62
CA ILE A 72 27.68 0.65 4.76
C ILE A 72 26.18 0.50 5.08
N ALA A 73 25.72 -0.75 5.26
CA ALA A 73 24.33 -0.99 5.61
C ALA A 73 24.00 -0.43 7.00
N LEU A 74 24.89 -0.58 7.99
CA LEU A 74 24.68 -0.05 9.33
C LEU A 74 24.89 1.46 9.44
N GLU A 75 25.68 2.07 8.56
CA GLU A 75 25.77 3.51 8.35
C GLU A 75 24.44 4.06 7.85
N ASP A 76 23.87 3.44 6.82
CA ASP A 76 22.57 3.84 6.26
C ASP A 76 21.41 3.60 7.24
N VAL A 77 21.47 2.52 8.00
CA VAL A 77 20.54 2.29 9.11
C VAL A 77 20.76 3.32 10.23
N GLY A 78 21.96 3.87 10.35
CA GLY A 78 22.34 4.82 11.39
C GLY A 78 22.69 4.18 12.73
N CYS A 79 22.98 2.88 12.77
CA CYS A 79 23.57 2.20 13.93
C CYS A 79 25.08 2.44 14.02
N TYR A 80 25.71 2.73 12.90
CA TYR A 80 27.15 2.96 12.77
C TYR A 80 27.41 4.32 12.10
N LYS A 81 28.50 4.98 12.45
CA LYS A 81 28.96 6.22 11.78
C LYS A 81 30.11 5.88 10.86
N LYS A 82 30.16 6.55 9.71
CA LYS A 82 31.31 6.47 8.80
C LYS A 82 32.61 6.80 9.52
N ASP A 83 33.50 5.82 9.60
CA ASP A 83 34.78 5.90 10.32
C ASP A 83 35.97 6.25 9.43
N LYS A 84 35.79 6.14 8.10
CA LYS A 84 36.82 6.33 7.06
C LYS A 84 37.98 5.31 7.13
N THR A 85 37.80 4.18 7.80
CA THR A 85 38.83 3.13 7.90
C THR A 85 38.57 1.95 6.97
N ARG A 86 37.33 1.80 6.50
CA ARG A 86 36.85 0.72 5.62
C ARG A 86 37.90 0.16 4.67
N ASN A 87 38.22 -1.11 4.87
CA ASN A 87 38.98 -1.91 3.93
C ASN A 87 38.06 -2.29 2.73
N GLY A 88 38.58 -2.26 1.50
CA GLY A 88 37.84 -2.70 0.31
C GLY A 88 37.50 -4.19 0.32
N GLU A 89 38.19 -4.98 1.15
CA GLU A 89 38.08 -6.43 1.20
C GLU A 89 37.31 -6.95 2.43
N HIS A 90 37.38 -6.27 3.58
CA HIS A 90 36.80 -6.72 4.86
C HIS A 90 36.04 -5.59 5.57
N GLN A 91 35.03 -5.92 6.38
CA GLN A 91 34.47 -5.00 7.36
C GLN A 91 35.46 -4.87 8.53
N ASP A 92 36.04 -3.69 8.72
CA ASP A 92 37.02 -3.46 9.79
C ASP A 92 36.37 -2.97 11.09
N TRP A 93 35.11 -2.54 11.03
CA TRP A 93 34.32 -2.00 12.13
C TRP A 93 35.12 -0.96 12.95
N GLY A 94 35.85 -0.08 12.25
CA GLY A 94 36.63 0.98 12.86
C GLY A 94 37.84 0.48 13.66
N ASN A 95 38.23 -0.78 13.44
CA ASN A 95 39.17 -1.58 14.24
C ASN A 95 38.82 -1.64 15.74
N LYS A 96 37.53 -1.87 16.03
CA LYS A 96 36.92 -2.21 17.34
C LYS A 96 37.00 -1.13 18.43
N LYS A 97 36.60 0.10 18.11
CA LYS A 97 36.28 1.13 19.13
C LYS A 97 34.80 1.50 19.08
N ASP A 98 34.12 1.44 20.22
CA ASP A 98 32.69 1.70 20.38
C ASP A 98 32.25 3.13 19.98
N LYS A 99 33.20 4.04 19.75
CA LYS A 99 32.95 5.45 19.44
C LYS A 99 32.15 5.71 18.15
N TYR A 100 32.16 4.77 17.20
CA TYR A 100 31.44 4.92 15.93
C TYR A 100 30.01 4.37 15.98
N TRP A 101 29.69 3.57 16.99
CA TRP A 101 28.35 3.08 17.22
C TRP A 101 27.47 4.21 17.80
N THR A 102 26.24 4.32 17.32
CA THR A 102 25.37 5.47 17.61
C THR A 102 24.42 5.24 18.78
N ASN A 103 24.39 4.03 19.33
CA ASN A 103 23.36 3.56 20.27
C ASN A 103 21.94 3.51 19.69
N LYS A 104 21.77 3.65 18.36
CA LYS A 104 20.45 3.49 17.72
C LYS A 104 19.94 2.06 17.97
N TYR A 105 18.70 1.94 18.43
CA TYR A 105 18.08 0.68 18.89
C TYR A 105 18.82 -0.03 20.04
N GLY A 106 19.78 0.62 20.69
CA GLY A 106 20.65 0.01 21.71
C GLY A 106 21.99 -0.51 21.17
N ALA A 107 22.32 -0.29 19.91
CA ALA A 107 23.60 -0.70 19.31
C ALA A 107 24.74 0.23 19.76
N SER A 108 25.23 0.08 20.99
CA SER A 108 26.28 0.92 21.58
C SER A 108 27.71 0.48 21.25
N SER A 109 27.88 -0.76 20.79
CA SER A 109 29.17 -1.33 20.39
C SER A 109 28.97 -2.45 19.38
N PHE A 110 30.06 -2.88 18.75
CA PHE A 110 30.06 -4.04 17.86
C PHE A 110 29.62 -5.30 18.60
N ASP A 111 30.14 -5.52 19.81
CA ASP A 111 29.79 -6.69 20.62
C ASP A 111 28.32 -6.65 21.05
N VAL A 112 27.76 -5.49 21.41
CA VAL A 112 26.34 -5.38 21.75
C VAL A 112 25.46 -5.69 20.53
N PHE A 113 25.80 -5.16 19.35
CA PHE A 113 25.06 -5.46 18.12
C PHE A 113 25.16 -6.95 17.73
N ARG A 114 26.38 -7.50 17.77
CA ARG A 114 26.68 -8.90 17.42
C ARG A 114 26.03 -9.90 18.37
N ASN A 115 25.78 -9.53 19.62
CA ASN A 115 25.17 -10.42 20.61
C ASN A 115 23.66 -10.25 20.76
N SER A 116 23.01 -9.35 20.00
CA SER A 116 21.57 -9.10 20.11
C SER A 116 20.83 -9.30 18.80
N GLY A 117 20.12 -10.42 18.69
CA GLY A 117 19.20 -10.68 17.58
C GLY A 117 18.06 -9.66 17.49
N GLU A 118 17.64 -9.09 18.63
CA GLU A 118 16.61 -8.06 18.67
C GLU A 118 17.07 -6.75 18.00
N ILE A 119 18.29 -6.30 18.29
CA ILE A 119 18.88 -5.11 17.67
C ILE A 119 19.03 -5.33 16.16
N GLN A 120 19.51 -6.50 15.75
CA GLN A 120 19.66 -6.88 14.34
C GLN A 120 18.30 -6.91 13.61
N LEU A 121 17.23 -7.37 14.27
CA LEU A 121 15.87 -7.35 13.71
C LEU A 121 15.30 -5.93 13.59
N LYS A 122 15.59 -5.03 14.52
CA LYS A 122 15.19 -3.62 14.37
C LYS A 122 15.94 -2.95 13.21
N ALA A 123 17.24 -3.25 13.07
CA ALA A 123 18.06 -2.77 11.98
C ALA A 123 17.58 -3.25 10.60
N ILE A 124 17.26 -4.55 10.43
CA ILE A 124 16.84 -5.08 9.13
C ILE A 124 15.48 -4.53 8.68
N GLN A 125 14.55 -4.31 9.62
CA GLN A 125 13.25 -3.71 9.29
C GLN A 125 13.45 -2.32 8.71
N TYR A 126 14.23 -1.47 9.38
CA TYR A 126 14.57 -0.15 8.87
C TYR A 126 15.35 -0.21 7.56
N TRP A 127 16.30 -1.14 7.44
CA TRP A 127 17.10 -1.32 6.23
C TRP A 127 16.23 -1.62 5.03
N ILE A 128 15.30 -2.60 5.14
CA ILE A 128 14.34 -2.93 4.09
C ILE A 128 13.56 -1.68 3.63
N ASP A 129 13.11 -0.83 4.55
CA ASP A 129 12.38 0.39 4.20
C ASP A 129 13.27 1.39 3.45
N ARG A 130 14.57 1.47 3.77
CA ARG A 130 15.56 2.25 3.00
C ARG A 130 15.76 1.67 1.61
N LEU A 131 16.02 0.36 1.50
CA LEU A 131 16.16 -0.35 0.23
C LEU A 131 14.97 -0.07 -0.70
N CYS A 132 13.76 -0.11 -0.14
CA CYS A 132 12.52 0.19 -0.84
C CYS A 132 12.46 1.60 -1.42
N ASN A 133 12.85 2.60 -0.64
CA ASN A 133 12.91 3.98 -1.11
C ASN A 133 13.95 4.13 -2.24
N TYR A 134 15.14 3.55 -2.08
CA TYR A 134 16.19 3.61 -3.09
C TYR A 134 15.74 3.00 -4.42
N MET A 135 15.18 1.79 -4.39
CA MET A 135 14.67 1.10 -5.60
C MET A 135 13.53 1.84 -6.29
N ARG A 136 12.68 2.51 -5.52
CA ARG A 136 11.64 3.40 -6.09
C ARG A 136 12.25 4.63 -6.75
N ASN A 137 13.26 5.25 -6.15
CA ASN A 137 13.88 6.47 -6.66
C ASN A 137 14.63 6.26 -7.98
N ILE A 138 15.08 5.03 -8.26
CA ILE A 138 15.72 4.67 -9.52
C ILE A 138 14.77 3.97 -10.51
N ASN A 139 13.46 4.04 -10.28
CA ASN A 139 12.42 3.45 -11.13
C ASN A 139 12.54 1.93 -11.36
N ALA A 140 13.16 1.18 -10.44
CA ALA A 140 13.27 -0.28 -10.55
C ALA A 140 11.90 -0.97 -10.57
N ASN A 141 10.88 -0.32 -10.01
CA ASN A 141 9.48 -0.75 -10.03
C ASN A 141 8.82 -0.77 -11.41
N GLU A 142 9.42 -0.16 -12.44
CA GLU A 142 8.98 -0.32 -13.83
C GLU A 142 9.20 -1.75 -14.33
N PHE A 143 10.21 -2.46 -13.80
CA PHE A 143 10.50 -3.84 -14.18
C PHE A 143 9.63 -4.87 -13.47
N TYR A 144 8.85 -4.47 -12.46
CA TYR A 144 8.07 -5.45 -11.69
C TYR A 144 7.02 -6.10 -12.58
N GLY A 145 6.98 -7.43 -12.60
CA GLY A 145 6.21 -8.21 -13.56
C GLY A 145 6.99 -8.71 -14.77
N LYS A 146 8.15 -8.13 -15.08
CA LYS A 146 8.95 -8.60 -16.22
C LYS A 146 9.52 -9.98 -15.91
N THR A 147 9.48 -10.88 -16.87
CA THR A 147 10.17 -12.17 -16.78
C THR A 147 11.63 -11.99 -17.22
N ILE A 148 12.58 -12.39 -16.36
CA ILE A 148 13.99 -12.50 -16.71
C ILE A 148 14.19 -13.83 -17.44
N THR A 149 14.83 -13.79 -18.60
CA THR A 149 15.01 -14.97 -19.47
C THR A 149 16.45 -15.23 -19.88
N GLU A 150 17.36 -14.26 -19.73
CA GLU A 150 18.75 -14.39 -20.22
C GLU A 150 19.76 -14.51 -19.06
N ALA A 151 19.29 -14.72 -17.83
CA ALA A 151 20.15 -15.02 -16.70
C ALA A 151 20.71 -16.44 -16.82
N LYS A 152 22.04 -16.55 -16.99
CA LYS A 152 22.71 -17.84 -17.06
C LYS A 152 22.48 -18.66 -15.78
N ASP A 153 22.28 -19.98 -15.95
CA ASP A 153 22.15 -20.97 -14.88
C ASP A 153 20.94 -20.75 -13.94
N LEU A 154 19.93 -20.01 -14.41
CA LEU A 154 18.67 -19.79 -13.69
C LEU A 154 17.47 -20.02 -14.61
N ASP A 155 16.46 -20.71 -14.10
CA ASP A 155 15.16 -20.79 -14.77
C ASP A 155 14.53 -19.39 -14.90
N PRO A 156 13.72 -19.12 -15.94
CA PRO A 156 13.01 -17.87 -16.05
C PRO A 156 12.15 -17.55 -14.82
N PHE A 157 12.15 -16.29 -14.39
CA PHE A 157 11.40 -15.87 -13.21
C PHE A 157 10.89 -14.43 -13.32
N GLU A 158 9.79 -14.14 -12.63
CA GLU A 158 9.23 -12.78 -12.54
C GLU A 158 10.06 -11.90 -11.61
N VAL A 159 10.35 -10.68 -12.06
CA VAL A 159 10.87 -9.61 -11.21
C VAL A 159 9.78 -9.14 -10.27
N THR A 160 10.00 -9.27 -8.96
CA THR A 160 9.07 -8.84 -7.92
C THR A 160 9.71 -7.83 -6.98
N GLU A 161 8.88 -7.10 -6.22
CA GLU A 161 9.38 -6.12 -5.25
C GLU A 161 10.33 -6.77 -4.23
N SER A 162 9.91 -7.86 -3.58
CA SER A 162 10.73 -8.55 -2.58
C SER A 162 12.03 -9.11 -3.15
N GLY A 163 11.99 -9.68 -4.36
CA GLY A 163 13.19 -10.18 -5.03
C GLY A 163 14.21 -9.07 -5.30
N VAL A 164 13.74 -7.91 -5.78
CA VAL A 164 14.59 -6.75 -6.05
C VAL A 164 15.23 -6.21 -4.77
N ILE A 165 14.47 -6.16 -3.67
CA ILE A 165 15.00 -5.73 -2.37
C ILE A 165 16.07 -6.71 -1.85
N ALA A 166 15.86 -8.02 -1.98
CA ALA A 166 16.87 -9.01 -1.60
C ALA A 166 18.14 -8.91 -2.45
N ALA A 167 17.98 -8.76 -3.77
CA ALA A 167 19.11 -8.63 -4.68
C ALA A 167 19.93 -7.35 -4.43
N ARG A 168 19.26 -6.23 -4.08
CA ARG A 168 19.92 -5.00 -3.63
C ARG A 168 20.66 -5.21 -2.32
N HIS A 169 20.05 -5.91 -1.36
CA HIS A 169 20.72 -6.23 -0.10
C HIS A 169 22.04 -6.97 -0.32
N LEU A 170 22.08 -7.87 -1.31
CA LEU A 170 23.27 -8.66 -1.66
C LEU A 170 24.38 -7.82 -2.33
N LYS A 171 24.07 -7.05 -3.38
CA LYS A 171 25.10 -6.41 -4.24
C LYS A 171 24.97 -4.90 -4.44
N GLY A 172 23.90 -4.27 -3.96
CA GLY A 172 23.66 -2.84 -4.13
C GLY A 172 22.97 -2.47 -5.45
N ASP A 173 22.85 -1.16 -5.69
CA ASP A 173 22.01 -0.56 -6.73
C ASP A 173 22.46 -0.90 -8.14
N ASP A 174 23.72 -0.60 -8.46
CA ASP A 174 24.27 -0.75 -9.81
C ASP A 174 24.14 -2.18 -10.31
N ALA A 175 24.37 -3.16 -9.44
CA ALA A 175 24.24 -4.57 -9.78
C ALA A 175 22.80 -4.98 -10.12
N VAL A 176 21.81 -4.41 -9.43
CA VAL A 176 20.39 -4.65 -9.71
C VAL A 176 19.97 -3.96 -11.00
N VAL A 177 20.39 -2.71 -11.22
CA VAL A 177 20.07 -1.96 -12.44
C VAL A 177 20.64 -2.65 -13.67
N ASP A 178 21.93 -3.01 -13.63
CA ASP A 178 22.60 -3.74 -14.70
C ASP A 178 21.84 -5.02 -15.04
N PHE A 179 21.48 -5.82 -14.01
CA PHE A 179 20.77 -7.07 -14.19
C PHE A 179 19.38 -6.89 -14.83
N LEU A 180 18.60 -5.92 -14.36
CA LEU A 180 17.24 -5.65 -14.86
C LEU A 180 17.25 -5.13 -16.30
N THR A 181 18.14 -4.17 -16.58
CA THR A 181 18.27 -3.52 -17.90
C THR A 181 18.86 -4.46 -18.94
N SER A 182 19.80 -5.33 -18.54
CA SER A 182 20.37 -6.36 -19.42
C SER A 182 19.53 -7.63 -19.52
N ASN A 183 18.33 -7.66 -18.93
CA ASN A 183 17.44 -8.83 -18.89
C ASN A 183 18.12 -10.12 -18.36
N GLY A 184 19.06 -9.96 -17.42
CA GLY A 184 19.79 -11.06 -16.78
C GLY A 184 21.18 -11.35 -17.33
N LYS A 185 21.59 -10.79 -18.48
CA LYS A 185 22.94 -11.01 -19.05
C LYS A 185 24.07 -10.58 -18.11
N ILE A 186 23.93 -9.43 -17.44
CA ILE A 186 24.87 -8.93 -16.44
C ILE A 186 24.39 -9.39 -15.07
N ASN A 187 24.91 -10.52 -14.61
CA ASN A 187 24.50 -11.15 -13.34
C ASN A 187 25.67 -11.20 -12.35
N LYS A 188 25.94 -10.06 -11.68
CA LYS A 188 27.05 -9.94 -10.72
C LYS A 188 26.87 -10.91 -9.54
N VAL A 189 27.99 -11.39 -8.99
CA VAL A 189 28.03 -12.31 -7.85
C VAL A 189 28.69 -11.69 -6.62
N ASP A 190 28.37 -12.20 -5.43
CA ASP A 190 29.06 -11.89 -4.18
C ASP A 190 30.31 -12.76 -3.98
N GLY A 191 31.00 -12.60 -2.84
CA GLY A 191 32.17 -13.40 -2.49
C GLY A 191 31.87 -14.91 -2.36
N ASN A 192 30.62 -15.26 -2.06
CA ASN A 192 30.14 -16.65 -1.99
C ASN A 192 29.63 -17.19 -3.34
N LYS A 193 29.89 -16.48 -4.45
CA LYS A 193 29.41 -16.82 -5.80
C LYS A 193 27.89 -16.85 -5.95
N THR A 194 27.16 -16.22 -5.04
CA THR A 194 25.72 -16.03 -5.15
C THR A 194 25.42 -14.83 -6.05
N SER A 195 24.58 -15.05 -7.05
CA SER A 195 24.25 -14.04 -8.06
C SER A 195 23.04 -13.17 -7.67
N VAL A 196 22.99 -11.96 -8.23
CA VAL A 196 21.83 -11.04 -8.15
C VAL A 196 20.54 -11.76 -8.55
N GLY A 197 20.55 -12.47 -9.68
CA GLY A 197 19.41 -13.22 -10.18
C GLY A 197 18.97 -14.34 -9.22
N LYS A 198 19.91 -15.02 -8.56
CA LYS A 198 19.59 -16.09 -7.60
C LYS A 198 18.81 -15.53 -6.42
N TYR A 199 19.23 -14.40 -5.84
CA TYR A 199 18.48 -13.74 -4.76
C TYR A 199 17.13 -13.21 -5.24
N MET A 200 17.11 -12.56 -6.41
CA MET A 200 15.87 -12.01 -6.94
C MET A 200 14.80 -13.10 -7.17
N SER A 201 15.21 -14.27 -7.66
CA SER A 201 14.34 -15.43 -7.88
C SER A 201 13.95 -16.13 -6.57
N LEU A 202 14.90 -16.31 -5.63
CA LEU A 202 14.67 -17.03 -4.38
C LEU A 202 13.67 -16.30 -3.47
N PHE A 203 13.74 -14.98 -3.42
CA PHE A 203 12.93 -14.14 -2.54
C PHE A 203 11.73 -13.50 -3.25
N ALA A 204 11.30 -14.06 -4.38
CA ALA A 204 10.16 -13.55 -5.10
C ALA A 204 8.83 -13.74 -4.33
N HIS A 205 7.85 -12.87 -4.63
CA HIS A 205 6.45 -12.96 -4.19
C HIS A 205 6.15 -12.78 -2.69
N TYR A 206 7.12 -12.39 -1.86
CA TYR A 206 6.81 -11.97 -0.49
C TYR A 206 6.10 -10.61 -0.47
N ASN A 207 5.06 -10.49 0.35
CA ASN A 207 4.42 -9.22 0.63
C ASN A 207 5.17 -8.48 1.76
N ILE A 208 6.10 -7.61 1.37
CA ILE A 208 6.92 -6.84 2.32
C ILE A 208 6.24 -5.58 2.89
N GLN A 209 4.92 -5.41 2.66
CA GLN A 209 4.00 -4.44 3.27
C GLN A 209 4.42 -2.96 3.27
N THR A 210 5.42 -2.56 4.06
CA THR A 210 5.84 -1.16 4.26
C THR A 210 6.62 -0.56 3.09
N CYS A 211 7.11 -1.40 2.18
CA CYS A 211 7.86 -0.95 1.01
C CYS A 211 7.06 0.07 0.17
N CYS A 212 5.76 -0.20 0.04
CA CYS A 212 4.76 0.71 -0.52
C CYS A 212 3.34 0.21 -0.24
N LYS A 213 2.35 1.11 -0.14
CA LYS A 213 0.94 0.71 0.01
C LYS A 213 0.28 0.30 -1.30
N ARG A 214 0.91 0.56 -2.46
CA ARG A 214 0.39 0.19 -3.80
C ARG A 214 0.41 -1.33 -4.02
N LYS A 215 -0.60 -2.00 -3.49
CA LYS A 215 -0.73 -3.46 -3.54
C LYS A 215 -2.07 -3.81 -4.15
N ILE A 216 -2.08 -4.77 -5.07
CA ILE A 216 -3.31 -5.34 -5.61
C ILE A 216 -3.40 -6.78 -5.13
N TYR A 217 -4.50 -7.08 -4.43
CA TYR A 217 -4.85 -8.42 -4.01
C TYR A 217 -6.03 -8.87 -4.84
N VAL A 218 -5.95 -10.10 -5.35
CA VAL A 218 -6.97 -10.68 -6.20
C VAL A 218 -7.30 -12.05 -5.64
N LYS A 219 -8.58 -12.28 -5.39
CA LYS A 219 -9.13 -13.57 -5.00
C LYS A 219 -10.15 -14.01 -6.04
N ILE A 220 -10.05 -15.24 -6.50
CA ILE A 220 -11.00 -15.87 -7.41
C ILE A 220 -11.83 -16.86 -6.63
N VAL A 221 -13.15 -16.68 -6.67
CA VAL A 221 -14.11 -17.49 -5.92
C VAL A 221 -15.19 -18.05 -6.85
N ASP A 222 -15.86 -19.11 -6.46
CA ASP A 222 -17.05 -19.62 -7.13
C ASP A 222 -18.31 -18.80 -6.76
N ASP A 223 -19.47 -19.23 -7.27
CA ASP A 223 -20.78 -18.65 -7.00
C ASP A 223 -21.18 -18.67 -5.51
N LYS A 224 -20.58 -19.58 -4.73
CA LYS A 224 -20.76 -19.72 -3.27
C LYS A 224 -19.68 -18.98 -2.47
N LYS A 225 -18.84 -18.18 -3.13
CA LYS A 225 -17.70 -17.44 -2.56
C LYS A 225 -16.59 -18.34 -1.99
N VAL A 226 -16.49 -19.59 -2.43
CA VAL A 226 -15.39 -20.50 -2.09
C VAL A 226 -14.24 -20.28 -3.05
N GLY A 227 -13.01 -20.19 -2.53
CA GLY A 227 -11.80 -19.97 -3.32
C GLY A 227 -11.56 -21.06 -4.36
N ILE A 228 -11.24 -20.67 -5.59
CA ILE A 228 -10.94 -21.63 -6.68
C ILE A 228 -9.44 -21.82 -6.78
N ALA A 229 -8.97 -23.02 -6.44
CA ALA A 229 -7.55 -23.37 -6.50
C ALA A 229 -7.04 -23.63 -7.92
N ASN A 230 -5.75 -23.36 -8.15
CA ASN A 230 -5.02 -23.64 -9.39
C ASN A 230 -5.63 -23.00 -10.65
N LYS A 231 -6.46 -21.96 -10.51
CA LYS A 231 -7.04 -21.24 -11.62
C LYS A 231 -5.96 -20.36 -12.24
N GLU A 232 -5.71 -20.57 -13.52
CA GLU A 232 -4.70 -19.83 -14.26
C GLU A 232 -5.20 -18.43 -14.65
N VAL A 233 -4.36 -17.42 -14.41
CA VAL A 233 -4.64 -16.01 -14.66
C VAL A 233 -3.47 -15.39 -15.39
N GLU A 234 -3.73 -14.90 -16.59
CA GLU A 234 -2.80 -14.03 -17.31
C GLU A 234 -2.93 -12.61 -16.75
N ILE A 235 -1.84 -12.09 -16.21
CA ILE A 235 -1.71 -10.72 -15.74
C ILE A 235 -0.84 -9.98 -16.74
N SER A 236 -1.44 -9.05 -17.48
CA SER A 236 -0.66 -8.14 -18.31
C SER A 236 -0.62 -6.75 -17.71
N SER A 237 0.51 -6.07 -17.86
CA SER A 237 0.71 -4.73 -17.36
C SER A 237 1.47 -3.86 -18.35
N GLU A 238 1.06 -2.60 -18.46
CA GLU A 238 1.71 -1.61 -19.32
C GLU A 238 1.92 -0.31 -18.55
N TYR A 239 3.13 0.23 -18.63
CA TYR A 239 3.48 1.54 -18.10
C TYR A 239 4.49 2.22 -19.02
N LYS A 240 4.20 3.46 -19.40
CA LYS A 240 5.10 4.30 -20.20
C LYS A 240 5.94 5.14 -19.24
N GLY A 241 7.10 4.60 -18.88
CA GLY A 241 8.04 5.17 -17.91
C GLY A 241 9.38 5.51 -18.54
N THR A 242 10.42 5.55 -17.71
CA THR A 242 11.81 5.80 -18.14
C THR A 242 12.31 4.68 -19.06
N PHE A 243 12.04 3.42 -18.71
CA PHE A 243 12.60 2.27 -19.41
C PHE A 243 11.74 1.77 -20.58
N ASN A 244 10.49 2.26 -20.70
CA ASN A 244 9.56 1.97 -21.80
C ASN A 244 9.50 0.48 -22.20
N LEU A 245 9.33 -0.41 -21.21
CA LEU A 245 9.37 -1.86 -21.38
C LEU A 245 8.21 -2.46 -22.21
N GLY A 246 7.27 -1.63 -22.66
CA GLY A 246 6.09 -2.05 -23.40
C GLY A 246 5.10 -2.85 -22.52
N LYS A 247 4.38 -3.77 -23.15
CA LYS A 247 3.43 -4.66 -22.47
C LYS A 247 4.18 -5.86 -21.88
N ILE A 248 4.07 -6.01 -20.57
CA ILE A 248 4.58 -7.13 -19.81
C ILE A 248 3.44 -8.12 -19.57
N VAL A 249 3.69 -9.42 -19.66
CA VAL A 249 2.70 -10.48 -19.44
C VAL A 249 3.31 -11.59 -18.60
N VAL A 250 2.62 -11.97 -17.53
CA VAL A 250 2.95 -13.13 -16.68
C VAL A 250 1.70 -13.93 -16.40
N THR A 251 1.88 -15.21 -16.12
CA THR A 251 0.78 -16.12 -15.78
C THR A 251 0.99 -16.68 -14.40
N HIS A 252 -0.06 -16.62 -13.58
CA HIS A 252 -0.06 -17.17 -12.22
C HIS A 252 -1.23 -18.11 -12.02
N LYS A 253 -1.08 -19.03 -11.06
CA LYS A 253 -2.17 -19.88 -10.59
C LYS A 253 -2.58 -19.46 -9.19
N THR A 254 -3.86 -19.50 -8.91
CA THR A 254 -4.37 -19.24 -7.57
C THR A 254 -3.94 -20.31 -6.58
N ASP A 255 -3.75 -19.91 -5.33
CA ASP A 255 -3.55 -20.82 -4.21
C ASP A 255 -4.83 -21.58 -3.83
N LYS A 256 -4.76 -22.43 -2.80
CA LYS A 256 -5.89 -23.24 -2.32
C LYS A 256 -7.13 -22.43 -1.94
N ASP A 257 -6.94 -21.17 -1.56
CA ASP A 257 -7.99 -20.27 -1.09
C ASP A 257 -8.43 -19.30 -2.20
N GLY A 258 -7.94 -19.50 -3.44
CA GLY A 258 -8.28 -18.70 -4.60
C GLY A 258 -7.46 -17.43 -4.77
N ASN A 259 -6.42 -17.19 -3.96
CA ASN A 259 -5.64 -15.95 -4.03
C ASN A 259 -4.54 -16.02 -5.09
N LEU A 260 -4.33 -14.91 -5.79
CA LEU A 260 -3.11 -14.69 -6.57
C LEU A 260 -1.98 -14.13 -5.70
N PRO A 261 -0.71 -14.29 -6.10
CA PRO A 261 0.37 -13.53 -5.48
C PRO A 261 0.11 -12.04 -5.59
N VAL A 262 0.48 -11.29 -4.54
CA VAL A 262 0.23 -9.84 -4.46
C VAL A 262 0.86 -9.13 -5.65
N ILE A 263 0.02 -8.45 -6.42
CA ILE A 263 0.47 -7.74 -7.62
C ILE A 263 0.97 -6.37 -7.20
N VAL A 264 2.20 -6.06 -7.63
CA VAL A 264 2.85 -4.77 -7.41
C VAL A 264 3.44 -4.33 -8.74
N ARG A 265 2.93 -3.22 -9.29
CA ARG A 265 3.43 -2.61 -10.54
C ARG A 265 3.67 -1.12 -10.32
N HIS A 266 4.43 -0.48 -11.21
CA HIS A 266 4.64 0.97 -11.14
C HIS A 266 3.32 1.73 -10.90
N PRO A 267 3.28 2.79 -10.07
CA PRO A 267 2.11 3.66 -9.99
C PRO A 267 1.59 4.07 -11.36
N LYS A 268 0.27 4.04 -11.54
CA LYS A 268 -0.43 4.32 -12.82
C LYS A 268 -0.23 3.26 -13.90
N ALA A 269 0.46 2.15 -13.63
CA ALA A 269 0.48 1.02 -14.55
C ALA A 269 -0.95 0.54 -14.80
N LYS A 270 -1.28 0.34 -16.07
CA LYS A 270 -2.52 -0.31 -16.49
C LYS A 270 -2.30 -1.81 -16.41
N ILE A 271 -3.16 -2.51 -15.71
CA ILE A 271 -3.10 -3.95 -15.48
C ILE A 271 -4.38 -4.55 -16.01
N GLN A 272 -4.28 -5.66 -16.74
CA GLN A 272 -5.41 -6.43 -17.22
C GLN A 272 -5.28 -7.85 -16.71
N LEU A 273 -6.34 -8.34 -16.10
CA LEU A 273 -6.46 -9.72 -15.66
C LEU A 273 -7.30 -10.47 -16.69
N LYS A 274 -6.76 -11.58 -17.21
CA LYS A 274 -7.50 -12.49 -18.08
C LYS A 274 -7.53 -13.88 -17.49
N ILE A 275 -8.68 -14.52 -17.64
CA ILE A 275 -8.92 -15.89 -17.22
C ILE A 275 -9.58 -16.61 -18.40
N ASP A 276 -9.07 -17.79 -18.76
CA ASP A 276 -9.51 -18.55 -19.94
C ASP A 276 -9.53 -17.68 -21.22
N GLY A 277 -8.50 -16.84 -21.40
CA GLY A 277 -8.35 -15.93 -22.55
C GLY A 277 -9.25 -14.69 -22.56
N LYS A 278 -10.20 -14.56 -21.62
CA LYS A 278 -11.14 -13.44 -21.55
C LYS A 278 -10.69 -12.39 -20.54
N LEU A 279 -10.77 -11.11 -20.90
CA LEU A 279 -10.56 -10.01 -19.97
C LEU A 279 -11.65 -10.01 -18.90
N VAL A 280 -11.24 -10.16 -17.64
CA VAL A 280 -12.16 -10.18 -16.48
C VAL A 280 -12.08 -8.91 -15.65
N GLU A 281 -10.94 -8.21 -15.67
CA GLU A 281 -10.77 -6.97 -14.91
C GLU A 281 -9.67 -6.09 -15.51
N ALA A 282 -9.86 -4.77 -15.45
CA ALA A 282 -8.90 -3.76 -15.88
C ALA A 282 -8.62 -2.78 -14.73
N ILE A 283 -7.39 -2.82 -14.22
CA ILE A 283 -6.97 -2.12 -13.00
C ILE A 283 -5.97 -1.03 -13.39
N VAL A 284 -6.04 0.12 -12.74
CA VAL A 284 -4.92 1.08 -12.70
C VAL A 284 -4.32 1.03 -11.31
N GLN A 285 -3.04 0.69 -11.20
CA GLN A 285 -2.35 0.65 -9.92
C GLN A 285 -2.26 2.06 -9.32
N LYS A 286 -2.90 2.29 -8.18
CA LYS A 286 -2.82 3.55 -7.44
C LYS A 286 -1.45 3.68 -6.76
N SER A 287 -0.99 4.91 -6.52
CA SER A 287 0.36 5.18 -6.00
C SER A 287 0.53 4.88 -4.50
N ASP A 288 -0.53 5.03 -3.70
CA ASP A 288 -0.48 4.82 -2.23
C ASP A 288 -1.77 4.20 -1.69
N GLN A 289 -2.25 3.12 -2.33
CA GLN A 289 -3.47 2.45 -1.92
C GLN A 289 -3.41 0.94 -2.14
N VAL A 290 -3.93 0.19 -1.17
CA VAL A 290 -4.24 -1.23 -1.31
C VAL A 290 -5.57 -1.38 -2.05
N GLN A 291 -5.58 -2.18 -3.11
CA GLN A 291 -6.75 -2.47 -3.93
C GLN A 291 -7.06 -3.97 -3.82
N GLY A 292 -8.25 -4.32 -3.34
CA GLY A 292 -8.73 -5.70 -3.26
C GLY A 292 -9.76 -5.99 -4.34
N TYR A 293 -9.65 -7.15 -4.99
CA TYR A 293 -10.59 -7.60 -6.02
C TYR A 293 -11.02 -9.02 -5.71
N GLU A 294 -12.33 -9.23 -5.60
CA GLU A 294 -12.94 -10.55 -5.56
C GLU A 294 -13.60 -10.80 -6.92
N ILE A 295 -13.10 -11.81 -7.64
CA ILE A 295 -13.59 -12.20 -8.96
C ILE A 295 -14.42 -13.47 -8.79
N VAL A 296 -15.73 -13.34 -8.97
CA VAL A 296 -16.68 -14.44 -8.91
C VAL A 296 -16.71 -15.16 -10.26
N TYR A 297 -16.41 -16.45 -10.25
CA TYR A 297 -16.48 -17.36 -11.37
C TYR A 297 -17.86 -18.02 -11.41
N LEU A 298 -18.62 -17.74 -12.47
CA LEU A 298 -19.99 -18.21 -12.64
C LEU A 298 -20.11 -19.35 -13.68
N GLY A 299 -18.98 -20.01 -14.00
CA GLY A 299 -18.89 -21.07 -15.02
C GLY A 299 -18.07 -20.67 -16.26
N LYS A 300 -17.97 -21.58 -17.25
CA LYS A 300 -17.14 -21.40 -18.45
C LYS A 300 -17.45 -20.06 -19.14
N HIS A 301 -16.48 -19.15 -19.08
CA HIS A 301 -16.50 -17.81 -19.69
C HIS A 301 -17.42 -16.74 -19.05
N ASN A 302 -18.00 -17.00 -17.87
CA ASN A 302 -18.81 -16.01 -17.16
C ASN A 302 -18.17 -15.58 -15.84
N TYR A 303 -17.93 -14.28 -15.67
CA TYR A 303 -17.19 -13.70 -14.55
C TYR A 303 -17.85 -12.39 -14.12
N SER A 304 -17.86 -12.14 -12.81
CA SER A 304 -18.21 -10.84 -12.23
C SER A 304 -17.11 -10.42 -11.27
N SER A 305 -16.49 -9.26 -11.50
CA SER A 305 -15.52 -8.69 -10.56
C SER A 305 -16.22 -7.69 -9.63
N LYS A 306 -15.88 -7.75 -8.35
CA LYS A 306 -16.26 -6.76 -7.34
C LYS A 306 -14.98 -6.21 -6.72
N LEU A 307 -14.91 -4.89 -6.60
CA LEU A 307 -13.91 -4.27 -5.73
C LEU A 307 -14.24 -4.67 -4.29
N SER A 308 -13.40 -5.48 -3.65
CA SER A 308 -13.62 -5.88 -2.27
C SER A 308 -13.06 -4.82 -1.34
N GLU A 309 -13.76 -4.52 -0.24
CA GLU A 309 -13.10 -3.87 0.88
C GLU A 309 -12.01 -4.84 1.37
N HIS A 310 -10.76 -4.38 1.38
CA HIS A 310 -9.71 -5.14 2.00
C HIS A 310 -9.93 -5.00 3.50
N GLU A 311 -10.49 -6.03 4.14
CA GLU A 311 -10.36 -6.17 5.58
C GLU A 311 -8.86 -6.08 5.90
N LYS A 312 -8.52 -5.20 6.84
CA LYS A 312 -7.18 -5.15 7.40
C LYS A 312 -6.87 -6.56 7.87
N LEU A 313 -5.92 -7.23 7.22
CA LEU A 313 -5.17 -8.29 7.87
C LEU A 313 -4.55 -7.63 9.11
N GLU A 314 -5.18 -7.87 10.26
CA GLU A 314 -4.66 -7.45 11.54
C GLU A 314 -3.25 -8.02 11.67
N ALA A 315 -2.32 -7.14 12.03
CA ALA A 315 -1.04 -7.57 12.56
C ALA A 315 -1.35 -8.51 13.72
N THR A 316 -0.99 -9.78 13.57
CA THR A 316 -1.10 -10.79 14.61
C THR A 316 -0.47 -10.21 15.86
N LYS A 317 -1.31 -9.95 16.86
CA LYS A 317 -0.88 -9.55 18.20
C LYS A 317 0.09 -10.61 18.70
N GLU A 318 1.21 -10.15 19.26
CA GLU A 318 2.13 -10.95 20.06
C GLU A 318 1.32 -11.76 21.07
N SER A 319 1.31 -13.08 20.90
CA SER A 319 0.88 -14.00 21.94
C SER A 319 1.97 -14.01 23.01
N LYS A 320 1.69 -13.35 24.14
CA LYS A 320 2.29 -13.75 25.41
C LYS A 320 1.70 -15.11 25.77
N ASP A 321 2.55 -16.12 25.80
CA ASP A 321 2.26 -17.39 26.46
C ASP A 321 1.86 -17.14 27.91
N THR A 322 0.74 -17.71 28.32
CA THR A 322 0.59 -18.22 29.68
C THR A 322 -0.39 -19.40 29.63
N ASP A 323 0.12 -20.56 30.05
CA ASP A 323 -0.58 -21.81 30.26
C ASP A 323 -1.86 -21.66 31.11
N SER A 324 -2.92 -22.38 30.74
CA SER A 324 -3.57 -23.34 31.63
C SER A 324 -4.65 -24.14 30.89
N SER A 325 -4.51 -25.45 31.01
CA SER A 325 -5.39 -26.56 30.63
C SER A 325 -6.81 -26.43 31.20
N THR A 326 -7.84 -26.89 30.46
CA THR A 326 -8.71 -28.03 30.86
C THR A 326 -9.80 -28.36 29.82
N ASN A 327 -10.12 -29.65 29.76
CA ASN A 327 -11.08 -30.35 28.90
C ASN A 327 -12.53 -29.90 29.08
N SER A 328 -13.34 -29.99 28.00
CA SER A 328 -14.53 -30.86 27.98
C SER A 328 -15.26 -30.85 26.62
N VAL A 329 -15.74 -32.03 26.26
CA VAL A 329 -16.44 -32.47 25.06
C VAL A 329 -17.94 -32.07 25.10
N GLU A 330 -18.49 -31.77 23.91
CA GLU A 330 -19.87 -31.87 23.35
C GLU A 330 -21.07 -32.37 24.22
N PRO A 331 -22.37 -32.10 23.88
CA PRO A 331 -22.93 -32.28 22.52
C PRO A 331 -24.15 -31.45 22.03
N ILE A 332 -24.31 -31.50 20.70
CA ILE A 332 -25.49 -31.62 19.82
C ILE A 332 -26.90 -31.50 20.43
N GLY A 333 -27.75 -30.69 19.80
CA GLY A 333 -29.21 -30.74 19.88
C GLY A 333 -29.88 -30.30 18.56
N SER A 334 -30.77 -31.15 18.06
CA SER A 334 -31.45 -31.17 16.75
C SER A 334 -32.83 -30.48 16.72
N ASN A 335 -33.29 -30.12 15.50
CA ASN A 335 -34.66 -30.19 14.91
C ASN A 335 -34.94 -28.94 14.04
N GLN A 336 -35.09 -29.02 12.71
CA GLN A 336 -36.11 -29.62 11.81
C GLN A 336 -37.00 -28.53 11.17
N HIS A 337 -36.89 -28.46 9.83
CA HIS A 337 -37.86 -28.13 8.77
C HIS A 337 -39.00 -27.11 8.96
N SER A 338 -39.10 -26.19 7.98
CA SER A 338 -40.32 -26.03 7.17
C SER A 338 -40.00 -25.43 5.79
N GLU A 339 -40.51 -26.08 4.74
CA GLU A 339 -40.57 -25.58 3.37
C GLU A 339 -41.57 -24.42 3.23
N GLY A 340 -41.35 -23.58 2.23
CA GLY A 340 -42.29 -22.56 1.75
C GLY A 340 -41.68 -21.82 0.57
N SER A 341 -42.08 -22.18 -0.66
CA SER A 341 -41.81 -21.40 -1.86
C SER A 341 -42.59 -20.09 -1.81
N ASP A 342 -42.01 -19.01 -2.34
CA ASP A 342 -42.55 -18.32 -3.52
C ASP A 342 -41.78 -17.03 -3.84
N ASN A 343 -41.42 -16.93 -5.12
CA ASN A 343 -41.21 -15.70 -5.89
C ASN A 343 -40.20 -14.66 -5.36
N ASN A 344 -38.90 -14.95 -5.53
CA ASN A 344 -37.93 -13.86 -5.69
C ASN A 344 -37.94 -13.42 -7.16
N GLU A 345 -38.81 -12.45 -7.48
CA GLU A 345 -38.58 -11.58 -8.62
C GLU A 345 -37.14 -11.08 -8.54
N LYS A 346 -36.40 -11.31 -9.62
CA LYS A 346 -35.04 -10.85 -9.79
C LYS A 346 -35.10 -9.32 -9.80
N ILE A 347 -34.83 -8.69 -8.66
CA ILE A 347 -34.77 -7.22 -8.57
C ILE A 347 -33.56 -6.80 -9.40
N ASP A 348 -33.78 -6.44 -10.65
CA ASP A 348 -32.72 -5.95 -11.54
C ASP A 348 -32.45 -4.44 -11.33
N GLU A 349 -33.38 -3.71 -10.68
CA GLU A 349 -33.32 -2.26 -10.40
C GLU A 349 -33.72 -1.97 -8.94
N VAL A 350 -32.96 -1.11 -8.25
CA VAL A 350 -33.27 -0.61 -6.91
C VAL A 350 -33.61 0.87 -6.92
N THR A 351 -34.50 1.29 -6.00
CA THR A 351 -34.83 2.70 -5.74
C THR A 351 -34.29 3.09 -4.37
N PHE A 352 -33.50 4.14 -4.27
CA PHE A 352 -32.85 4.57 -3.02
C PHE A 352 -32.74 6.09 -2.93
N ASN A 353 -32.31 6.60 -1.77
CA ASN A 353 -32.13 8.02 -1.52
C ASN A 353 -30.64 8.35 -1.36
N ILE A 354 -30.23 9.58 -1.65
CA ILE A 354 -28.88 10.09 -1.44
C ILE A 354 -28.91 11.25 -0.45
N LYS A 355 -28.05 11.20 0.58
CA LYS A 355 -27.86 12.31 1.53
C LYS A 355 -26.45 12.87 1.42
N LEU A 356 -26.31 14.18 1.20
CA LEU A 356 -24.99 14.84 1.18
C LEU A 356 -24.69 15.46 2.55
N VAL A 357 -23.49 15.19 3.07
CA VAL A 357 -23.01 15.74 4.35
C VAL A 357 -21.56 16.23 4.26
N GLU A 358 -21.18 17.19 5.10
CA GLU A 358 -19.77 17.55 5.31
C GLU A 358 -18.99 16.37 5.90
N ALA A 359 -17.83 16.04 5.33
CA ALA A 359 -17.07 14.87 5.76
C ALA A 359 -16.52 14.97 7.20
N ASP A 360 -16.25 16.17 7.69
CA ASP A 360 -15.66 16.41 9.01
C ASP A 360 -16.73 16.57 10.12
N THR A 361 -17.84 17.26 9.84
CA THR A 361 -18.88 17.53 10.85
C THR A 361 -20.12 16.65 10.73
N GLY A 362 -20.32 15.98 9.59
CA GLY A 362 -21.57 15.25 9.29
C GLY A 362 -22.79 16.14 9.06
N LYS A 363 -22.64 17.47 9.03
CA LYS A 363 -23.75 18.39 8.79
C LYS A 363 -24.33 18.21 7.39
N PRO A 364 -25.67 18.18 7.22
CA PRO A 364 -26.30 18.07 5.91
C PRO A 364 -25.99 19.25 4.99
N LEU A 365 -25.92 18.98 3.68
CA LEU A 365 -25.72 20.00 2.64
C LEU A 365 -27.05 20.29 1.92
N PRO A 366 -27.89 21.21 2.43
CA PRO A 366 -29.21 21.48 1.85
C PRO A 366 -29.12 22.19 0.50
N LYS A 367 -30.09 21.92 -0.38
CA LYS A 367 -30.23 22.55 -1.71
C LYS A 367 -28.97 22.46 -2.58
N ALA A 368 -28.07 21.51 -2.31
CA ALA A 368 -26.82 21.31 -3.02
C ALA A 368 -27.06 20.66 -4.37
N THR A 369 -26.49 21.24 -5.43
CA THR A 369 -26.45 20.64 -6.77
C THR A 369 -25.22 19.75 -6.88
N TYR A 370 -25.40 18.56 -7.46
CA TYR A 370 -24.34 17.59 -7.73
C TYR A 370 -24.67 16.84 -9.02
N HIS A 371 -23.77 15.99 -9.49
CA HIS A 371 -24.00 15.16 -10.67
C HIS A 371 -23.76 13.70 -10.36
N LEU A 372 -24.60 12.84 -10.93
CA LEU A 372 -24.41 11.41 -10.94
C LEU A 372 -24.05 10.97 -12.35
N GLU A 373 -22.96 10.23 -12.49
CA GLU A 373 -22.66 9.47 -13.70
C GLU A 373 -23.15 8.05 -13.52
N TYR A 374 -24.05 7.64 -14.39
CA TYR A 374 -24.65 6.32 -14.40
C TYR A 374 -24.75 5.83 -15.84
N LYS A 375 -24.23 4.62 -16.11
CA LYS A 375 -24.14 4.05 -17.48
C LYS A 375 -23.54 5.06 -18.50
N ASN A 376 -22.44 5.71 -18.12
CA ASN A 376 -21.74 6.75 -18.89
C ASN A 376 -22.55 8.03 -19.20
N ASN A 377 -23.70 8.22 -18.54
CA ASN A 377 -24.51 9.43 -18.65
C ASN A 377 -24.42 10.24 -17.36
N ILE A 378 -23.96 11.48 -17.48
CA ILE A 378 -23.88 12.41 -16.35
C ILE A 378 -25.16 13.24 -16.30
N LYS A 379 -25.91 13.13 -15.21
CA LYS A 379 -27.14 13.91 -14.96
C LYS A 379 -26.97 14.84 -13.76
N PRO A 380 -27.54 16.06 -13.81
CA PRO A 380 -27.60 16.94 -12.65
C PRO A 380 -28.66 16.46 -11.66
N HIS A 381 -28.35 16.63 -10.39
CA HIS A 381 -29.10 16.17 -9.24
C HIS A 381 -29.09 17.24 -8.14
N ARG A 382 -30.09 17.21 -7.24
CA ARG A 382 -30.22 18.25 -6.21
C ARG A 382 -30.90 17.73 -4.96
N THR A 383 -30.25 17.94 -3.82
CA THR A 383 -30.83 17.64 -2.51
C THR A 383 -31.91 18.64 -2.09
N ASP A 384 -32.84 18.22 -1.25
CA ASP A 384 -33.87 19.03 -0.62
C ASP A 384 -33.33 19.94 0.52
N SER A 385 -34.22 20.50 1.36
CA SER A 385 -33.88 21.31 2.53
C SER A 385 -33.23 20.54 3.69
N SER A 386 -33.35 19.21 3.70
CA SER A 386 -32.74 18.30 4.68
C SER A 386 -31.39 17.73 4.21
N GLY A 387 -31.00 18.02 2.96
CA GLY A 387 -29.78 17.51 2.33
C GLY A 387 -29.95 16.12 1.71
N ILE A 388 -31.20 15.70 1.43
CA ILE A 388 -31.54 14.39 0.87
C ILE A 388 -32.17 14.57 -0.52
N GLU A 389 -31.83 13.70 -1.46
CA GLU A 389 -32.57 13.48 -2.70
C GLU A 389 -33.15 12.07 -2.67
N SER A 390 -34.44 11.94 -3.00
CA SER A 390 -35.14 10.67 -2.90
C SER A 390 -35.46 10.09 -4.28
N GLY A 391 -35.61 8.77 -4.36
CA GLY A 391 -36.11 8.11 -5.56
C GLY A 391 -35.07 7.93 -6.69
N ILE A 392 -33.78 7.86 -6.34
CA ILE A 392 -32.73 7.50 -7.29
C ILE A 392 -32.91 6.03 -7.69
N LYS A 393 -33.08 5.79 -8.99
CA LYS A 393 -33.20 4.45 -9.56
C LYS A 393 -31.92 4.04 -10.25
N ALA A 394 -31.46 2.82 -9.98
CA ALA A 394 -30.33 2.24 -10.69
C ALA A 394 -30.34 0.72 -10.65
N ASP A 395 -29.79 0.12 -11.70
CA ASP A 395 -29.67 -1.31 -11.87
C ASP A 395 -28.63 -1.86 -10.88
N ILE A 396 -28.94 -3.01 -10.29
CA ILE A 396 -27.99 -3.71 -9.44
C ILE A 396 -26.72 -4.05 -10.25
N SER A 397 -25.56 -3.95 -9.61
CA SER A 397 -24.22 -4.20 -10.19
C SER A 397 -23.69 -3.10 -11.11
N GLN A 398 -24.44 -2.01 -11.34
CA GLN A 398 -23.89 -0.80 -11.94
C GLN A 398 -23.20 0.07 -10.90
N SER A 399 -22.40 1.04 -11.34
CA SER A 399 -21.74 2.00 -10.45
C SER A 399 -22.20 3.42 -10.74
N ILE A 400 -22.26 4.23 -9.68
CA ILE A 400 -22.63 5.64 -9.75
C ILE A 400 -21.44 6.48 -9.29
N SER A 401 -20.87 7.26 -10.21
CA SER A 401 -19.85 8.27 -9.86
C SER A 401 -20.55 9.55 -9.44
N VAL A 402 -19.97 10.28 -8.48
CA VAL A 402 -20.55 11.52 -7.95
C VAL A 402 -19.61 12.69 -8.15
N TYR A 403 -20.14 13.79 -8.67
CA TYR A 403 -19.39 15.01 -8.92
C TYR A 403 -20.08 16.22 -8.29
N LEU A 404 -19.29 17.21 -7.91
CA LEU A 404 -19.75 18.59 -7.74
C LEU A 404 -19.16 19.43 -8.85
N ASP A 405 -19.89 20.46 -9.25
CA ASP A 405 -19.29 21.50 -10.08
C ASP A 405 -18.28 22.27 -9.23
N ASP A 406 -17.11 22.52 -9.79
CA ASP A 406 -16.33 23.67 -9.38
C ASP A 406 -16.90 24.96 -9.97
N ASP A 407 -16.46 26.10 -9.45
CA ASP A 407 -16.95 27.40 -9.90
C ASP A 407 -16.48 27.78 -11.32
N GLY A 408 -15.71 26.92 -11.99
CA GLY A 408 -15.38 26.99 -13.43
C GLY A 408 -16.31 26.17 -14.31
N GLY A 409 -17.34 25.52 -13.75
CA GLY A 409 -18.24 24.61 -14.47
C GLY A 409 -17.63 23.25 -14.78
N LYS A 410 -16.45 22.95 -14.21
CA LYS A 410 -15.78 21.66 -14.38
C LYS A 410 -16.23 20.72 -13.27
N LYS A 411 -16.62 19.51 -13.67
CA LYS A 411 -17.06 18.44 -12.76
C LYS A 411 -15.86 17.91 -11.98
N GLN A 412 -15.87 18.14 -10.67
CA GLN A 412 -14.90 17.59 -9.75
C GLN A 412 -15.52 16.42 -9.00
N SER A 413 -14.88 15.25 -9.08
CA SER A 413 -15.38 14.10 -8.35
C SER A 413 -15.20 14.37 -6.85
N ILE A 414 -16.30 14.27 -6.10
CA ILE A 414 -16.28 14.43 -4.64
C ILE A 414 -15.88 13.16 -3.91
N TYR A 415 -15.84 12.06 -4.65
CA TYR A 415 -15.23 10.81 -4.24
C TYR A 415 -13.97 10.55 -5.06
N SER A 416 -13.06 9.75 -4.52
CA SER A 416 -11.98 9.16 -5.29
C SER A 416 -12.45 8.01 -6.21
N MET A 417 -13.70 7.53 -6.07
CA MET A 417 -14.32 6.40 -6.80
C MET A 417 -15.86 6.46 -6.89
N ALA A 418 -16.45 5.80 -7.89
CA ALA A 418 -17.89 5.52 -7.96
C ALA A 418 -18.32 4.51 -6.88
N PHE A 419 -19.56 4.59 -6.38
CA PHE A 419 -20.11 3.58 -5.46
C PHE A 419 -20.97 2.57 -6.23
N PRO A 420 -20.93 1.28 -5.86
CA PRO A 420 -21.74 0.26 -6.51
C PRO A 420 -23.21 0.34 -6.08
N VAL A 421 -24.11 0.04 -7.01
CA VAL A 421 -25.54 -0.12 -6.76
C VAL A 421 -25.79 -1.58 -6.42
N THR A 422 -26.29 -1.82 -5.22
CA THR A 422 -26.50 -3.16 -4.65
C THR A 422 -27.95 -3.31 -4.18
N GLY A 423 -28.44 -4.55 -4.09
CA GLY A 423 -29.84 -4.85 -3.75
C GLY A 423 -30.27 -4.30 -2.39
N ASP A 424 -29.35 -4.27 -1.43
CA ASP A 424 -29.52 -3.72 -0.08
C ASP A 424 -29.68 -2.20 -0.05
N LEU A 425 -29.41 -1.48 -1.15
CA LEU A 425 -29.72 -0.06 -1.25
C LEU A 425 -31.22 0.20 -1.43
N ASN A 426 -32.03 -0.79 -1.81
CA ASN A 426 -33.45 -0.58 -2.08
C ASN A 426 -34.17 -0.03 -0.83
N GLY A 427 -34.82 1.13 -0.97
CA GLY A 427 -35.46 1.88 0.11
C GLY A 427 -34.51 2.57 1.09
N GLN A 428 -33.19 2.40 0.95
CA GLN A 428 -32.19 2.95 1.88
C GLN A 428 -31.73 4.36 1.50
N THR A 429 -31.07 5.03 2.45
CA THR A 429 -30.42 6.32 2.21
C THR A 429 -28.89 6.18 2.21
N LYS A 430 -28.28 6.36 1.04
CA LYS A 430 -26.81 6.40 0.88
C LYS A 430 -26.28 7.76 1.33
N VAL A 431 -25.47 7.77 2.38
CA VAL A 431 -24.82 9.00 2.86
C VAL A 431 -23.49 9.23 2.14
N LEU A 432 -23.36 10.38 1.50
CA LEU A 432 -22.17 10.82 0.76
C LEU A 432 -21.46 11.93 1.54
N LYS A 433 -20.22 11.64 1.96
CA LYS A 433 -19.37 12.58 2.72
C LYS A 433 -18.53 13.42 1.77
N VAL A 434 -18.76 14.73 1.73
CA VAL A 434 -18.05 15.66 0.86
C VAL A 434 -16.79 16.20 1.56
N PRO A 435 -15.59 16.06 0.99
CA PRO A 435 -14.34 16.47 1.64
C PRO A 435 -14.32 17.95 2.03
N VAL A 436 -13.87 18.24 3.25
CA VAL A 436 -13.68 19.61 3.77
C VAL A 436 -12.19 19.88 3.92
N VAL A 437 -11.74 20.99 3.35
CA VAL A 437 -10.36 21.49 3.42
C VAL A 437 -10.31 22.63 4.43
N THR A 438 -9.25 22.63 5.23
CA THR A 438 -8.92 23.74 6.13
C THR A 438 -7.89 24.64 5.46
N LEU A 439 -8.22 25.91 5.30
CA LEU A 439 -7.38 26.94 4.71
C LEU A 439 -6.84 27.85 5.80
N GLN A 440 -5.54 28.10 5.76
CA GLN A 440 -4.90 29.12 6.59
C GLN A 440 -4.77 30.41 5.78
N LEU A 441 -5.44 31.47 6.24
CA LEU A 441 -5.30 32.82 5.72
C LEU A 441 -4.23 33.54 6.54
N ILE A 442 -3.24 34.12 5.87
CA ILE A 442 -2.16 34.88 6.50
C ILE A 442 -2.27 36.32 5.99
N PHE A 443 -2.55 37.24 6.89
CA PHE A 443 -2.70 38.68 6.62
C PHE A 443 -1.40 39.39 6.95
N ILE A 444 -0.78 40.01 5.94
CA ILE A 444 0.49 40.74 6.05
C ILE A 444 0.34 42.15 5.47
N ASP A 445 1.15 43.09 5.94
CA ASP A 445 1.25 44.44 5.39
C ASP A 445 2.21 44.50 4.18
N LYS A 446 2.34 45.71 3.59
CA LYS A 446 3.27 45.98 2.48
C LYS A 446 4.74 45.67 2.79
N ASN A 447 5.12 45.59 4.06
CA ASN A 447 6.46 45.27 4.55
C ASN A 447 6.61 43.80 4.96
N LYS A 448 5.63 42.95 4.62
CA LYS A 448 5.55 41.53 5.00
C LYS A 448 5.44 41.28 6.51
N LYS A 449 5.05 42.29 7.29
CA LYS A 449 4.78 42.11 8.73
C LYS A 449 3.35 41.59 8.93
N PRO A 450 3.11 40.65 9.86
CA PRO A 450 1.75 40.20 10.14
C PRO A 450 0.85 41.35 10.58
N VAL A 451 -0.43 41.30 10.19
CA VAL A 451 -1.45 42.26 10.63
C VAL A 451 -2.35 41.60 11.67
N PRO A 452 -2.13 41.84 12.97
CA PRO A 452 -2.94 41.27 14.04
C PRO A 452 -4.39 41.72 13.94
N ASN A 453 -5.33 40.87 14.36
CA ASN A 453 -6.74 41.22 14.48
C ASN A 453 -7.40 41.71 13.18
N TYR A 454 -6.82 41.38 12.02
CA TYR A 454 -7.35 41.79 10.72
C TYR A 454 -8.80 41.36 10.54
N GLU A 455 -9.68 42.31 10.22
CA GLU A 455 -11.12 42.08 10.05
C GLU A 455 -11.46 41.71 8.61
N PHE A 456 -12.12 40.56 8.44
CA PHE A 456 -12.53 40.05 7.14
C PHE A 456 -13.89 39.34 7.24
N LYS A 457 -14.59 39.25 6.11
CA LYS A 457 -15.74 38.35 5.91
C LYS A 457 -15.37 37.32 4.85
N THR A 458 -16.08 36.20 4.84
CA THR A 458 -15.99 35.23 3.75
C THR A 458 -17.32 35.09 3.05
N VAL A 459 -17.32 35.01 1.71
CA VAL A 459 -18.48 34.55 0.94
C VAL A 459 -18.22 33.13 0.50
N TYR A 460 -19.09 32.22 0.92
CA TYR A 460 -19.01 30.80 0.65
C TYR A 460 -20.39 30.24 0.32
N ARG A 461 -20.53 29.58 -0.85
CA ARG A 461 -21.80 28.97 -1.31
C ARG A 461 -23.00 29.93 -1.20
N GLY A 462 -22.80 31.18 -1.62
CA GLY A 462 -23.82 32.24 -1.61
C GLY A 462 -24.13 32.86 -0.24
N ARG A 463 -23.42 32.44 0.83
CA ARG A 463 -23.59 33.00 2.17
C ARG A 463 -22.40 33.87 2.55
N THR A 464 -22.67 35.05 3.09
CA THR A 464 -21.66 35.94 3.67
C THR A 464 -21.56 35.66 5.16
N SER A 465 -20.34 35.47 5.67
CA SER A 465 -20.12 35.29 7.11
C SER A 465 -20.27 36.61 7.86
N GLU A 466 -20.46 36.50 9.18
CA GLU A 466 -20.17 37.59 10.12
C GLU A 466 -18.70 38.03 10.01
N ILE A 467 -18.39 39.21 10.59
CA ILE A 467 -17.02 39.73 10.67
C ILE A 467 -16.17 38.78 11.52
N ARG A 468 -15.04 38.35 10.96
CA ARG A 468 -14.06 37.50 11.61
C ARG A 468 -12.75 38.26 11.79
N LYS A 469 -12.00 37.93 12.85
CA LYS A 469 -10.69 38.50 13.15
C LYS A 469 -9.59 37.46 13.02
N ALA A 470 -8.49 37.83 12.38
CA ALA A 470 -7.25 37.08 12.49
C ALA A 470 -6.68 37.13 13.91
N ASN A 471 -5.85 36.17 14.29
CA ASN A 471 -5.22 36.15 15.61
C ASN A 471 -4.09 37.20 15.73
N ALA A 472 -3.40 37.22 16.87
CA ALA A 472 -2.28 38.13 17.15
C ALA A 472 -1.11 38.00 16.15
N ARG A 473 -1.02 36.89 15.41
CA ARG A 473 -0.01 36.64 14.37
C ARG A 473 -0.53 36.91 12.95
N GLY A 474 -1.69 37.56 12.81
CA GLY A 474 -2.32 37.82 11.52
C GLY A 474 -2.78 36.55 10.80
N ILE A 475 -3.04 35.46 11.53
CA ILE A 475 -3.48 34.18 10.95
C ILE A 475 -4.95 33.94 11.27
N ALA A 476 -5.73 33.51 10.27
CA ALA A 476 -7.08 32.99 10.47
C ALA A 476 -7.25 31.64 9.77
N THR A 477 -8.10 30.77 10.33
CA THR A 477 -8.42 29.48 9.74
C THR A 477 -9.85 29.44 9.24
N VAL A 478 -10.05 29.04 7.99
CA VAL A 478 -11.37 28.94 7.36
C VAL A 478 -11.55 27.55 6.74
N LYS A 479 -12.77 27.01 6.74
CA LYS A 479 -13.06 25.70 6.16
C LYS A 479 -13.94 25.86 4.93
N ALA A 480 -13.69 25.06 3.91
CA ALA A 480 -14.50 25.00 2.69
C ALA A 480 -14.47 23.57 2.12
N LEU A 481 -15.51 23.17 1.41
CA LEU A 481 -15.49 21.93 0.63
C LEU A 481 -14.35 21.98 -0.40
N ALA A 482 -13.66 20.86 -0.59
CA ALA A 482 -12.58 20.74 -1.56
C ALA A 482 -13.09 21.15 -2.97
N GLY A 483 -12.30 21.94 -3.68
CA GLY A 483 -12.64 22.36 -5.05
C GLY A 483 -13.56 23.57 -5.17
N GLN A 484 -14.16 24.04 -4.08
CA GLN A 484 -15.10 25.16 -4.09
C GLN A 484 -14.42 26.49 -3.77
N GLN A 485 -14.89 27.57 -4.40
CA GLN A 485 -14.36 28.91 -4.23
C GLN A 485 -14.78 29.49 -2.88
N LEU A 486 -13.80 30.04 -2.18
CA LEU A 486 -14.00 30.91 -1.04
C LEU A 486 -13.56 32.32 -1.43
N LYS A 487 -14.44 33.30 -1.24
CA LYS A 487 -14.07 34.71 -1.40
C LYS A 487 -13.81 35.32 -0.05
N VAL A 488 -12.71 36.05 0.09
CA VAL A 488 -12.40 36.84 1.28
C VAL A 488 -12.71 38.30 0.97
N ILE A 489 -13.56 38.92 1.79
CA ILE A 489 -13.92 40.33 1.73
C ILE A 489 -13.18 41.04 2.85
N HIS A 490 -12.42 42.07 2.50
CA HIS A 490 -11.69 42.90 3.44
C HIS A 490 -12.63 43.97 4.03
N VAL A 491 -12.79 44.02 5.35
CA VAL A 491 -13.78 44.91 5.99
C VAL A 491 -13.28 46.35 6.07
N ALA A 492 -11.96 46.56 6.26
CA ALA A 492 -11.35 47.87 6.43
C ALA A 492 -11.27 48.72 5.14
N ALA A 493 -11.54 48.13 3.96
CA ALA A 493 -11.56 48.84 2.70
C ALA A 493 -12.53 48.13 1.74
N ASN A 494 -13.70 48.73 1.53
CA ASN A 494 -14.77 48.25 0.65
C ASN A 494 -14.38 48.28 -0.86
N LYS A 495 -13.15 47.87 -1.22
CA LYS A 495 -12.54 48.07 -2.55
C LYS A 495 -11.74 46.88 -3.11
N PHE A 496 -11.54 45.78 -2.37
CA PHE A 496 -10.77 44.63 -2.89
C PHE A 496 -11.40 43.27 -2.57
N THR A 497 -11.48 42.40 -3.60
CA THR A 497 -11.97 41.02 -3.49
C THR A 497 -10.83 40.08 -3.87
N SER A 498 -10.41 39.19 -2.97
CA SER A 498 -9.44 38.12 -3.27
C SER A 498 -10.16 36.79 -3.46
N ARG A 499 -9.78 36.05 -4.52
CA ARG A 499 -10.30 34.70 -4.80
C ARG A 499 -9.27 33.67 -4.37
N THR A 500 -9.64 32.74 -3.49
CA THR A 500 -8.77 31.63 -3.08
C THR A 500 -9.49 30.29 -3.30
N TYR A 501 -8.75 29.30 -3.80
CA TYR A 501 -9.27 27.97 -4.10
C TYR A 501 -8.81 26.97 -3.05
N ALA A 502 -9.73 26.15 -2.53
CA ALA A 502 -9.39 25.05 -1.66
C ALA A 502 -8.89 23.85 -2.48
N THR A 503 -7.61 23.50 -2.37
CA THR A 503 -7.01 22.37 -3.12
C THR A 503 -6.41 21.32 -2.18
N THR A 504 -6.43 20.05 -2.59
CA THR A 504 -5.99 18.88 -1.80
C THR A 504 -4.49 18.54 -1.95
N ASN A 505 -3.73 19.33 -2.71
CA ASN A 505 -2.29 19.10 -2.86
C ASN A 505 -1.51 19.75 -1.70
N SER A 506 -0.87 18.93 -0.87
CA SER A 506 0.17 19.34 0.07
C SER A 506 1.49 19.62 -0.64
N GLY A 507 1.47 20.57 -1.57
CA GLY A 507 2.65 21.35 -1.91
C GLY A 507 2.43 22.72 -1.31
N GLU A 508 3.33 23.18 -0.46
CA GLU A 508 3.34 24.57 0.01
C GLU A 508 3.24 25.50 -1.20
N ARG A 509 2.05 26.04 -1.44
CA ARG A 509 1.88 27.26 -2.19
C ARG A 509 1.61 28.35 -1.17
N ASN A 510 2.67 29.07 -0.84
CA ASN A 510 2.55 30.40 -0.25
C ASN A 510 1.73 31.25 -1.23
N CYS A 511 0.45 31.44 -0.94
CA CYS A 511 -0.30 32.56 -1.51
C CYS A 511 0.18 33.83 -0.80
N SER A 512 1.26 34.42 -1.32
CA SER A 512 1.65 35.79 -0.99
C SER A 512 0.90 36.72 -1.93
N HIS A 513 0.00 37.55 -1.40
CA HIS A 513 -0.57 38.68 -2.14
C HIS A 513 -0.36 39.97 -1.33
N ARG A 514 0.04 41.02 -2.05
CA ARG A 514 0.26 42.38 -1.54
C ARG A 514 -1.06 43.12 -1.38
#